data_AF-A0A838MW31-F1
#
_entry.id   AF-A0A838MW31-F1
#
_cell.length_a   1.000
_cell.length_b   1.000
_cell.length_c   1.000
_cell.angle_alpha   90.00
_cell.angle_beta   90.00
_cell.angle_gamma   90.00
#
_symmetry.space_group_name_H-M   'P 1'
#
loop_
_entity.id
_entity.type
_entity.pdbx_description
1 polymer ?
#
loop_
_entity_poly.entity_id
_entity_poly.type
_entity_poly.pdbx_seq_one_letter_code
_entity_poly.pdbx_strand_id
1 'polypeptide(L)'
;MHALCLLSFALSLASVTHAQEADVAHEDVSVVMRDLTNRDPLVRQRAAEELARLAATDQRRLLEGYHLQEPDKRVRLALDWALYRTGKESALYSLVGALDSAKLYTQAQGYLSELEGPPPLYKFLAAGNGNTQLRLLEVFARNGDAGTLEIVKPFEASSDPKLADAARFAAREINLRLAQTPPITNIRPRQAGQVQPSTP
;
A
#
# COMPACT_ATOMS: atom_id res chain seq x y z
N MET A 1 -18.24 -51.74 -39.34
CA MET A 1 -17.43 -50.52 -39.57
C MET A 1 -18.38 -49.34 -39.75
N HIS A 2 -18.65 -48.57 -38.71
CA HIS A 2 -19.07 -47.16 -38.76
C HIS A 2 -18.59 -46.54 -37.45
N ALA A 3 -17.93 -45.40 -37.58
CA ALA A 3 -17.10 -44.77 -36.59
C ALA A 3 -17.80 -43.54 -35.98
N LEU A 4 -17.26 -43.15 -34.82
CA LEU A 4 -17.00 -41.77 -34.40
C LEU A 4 -18.10 -40.95 -33.70
N CYS A 5 -17.57 -40.22 -32.70
CA CYS A 5 -18.00 -38.93 -32.18
C CYS A 5 -19.27 -38.87 -31.35
N LEU A 6 -19.10 -38.57 -30.05
CA LEU A 6 -19.53 -37.28 -29.49
C LEU A 6 -18.74 -37.02 -28.20
N LEU A 7 -17.65 -36.27 -28.36
CA LEU A 7 -16.85 -35.69 -27.28
C LEU A 7 -17.34 -34.24 -27.07
N SER A 8 -17.51 -33.88 -25.80
CA SER A 8 -17.27 -32.54 -25.25
C SER A 8 -18.15 -31.37 -25.72
N PHE A 9 -19.02 -30.88 -24.83
CA PHE A 9 -19.22 -29.43 -24.70
C PHE A 9 -19.89 -29.10 -23.35
N ALA A 10 -19.12 -28.62 -22.37
CA ALA A 10 -19.60 -27.75 -21.28
C ALA A 10 -18.43 -27.31 -20.38
N LEU A 11 -17.48 -26.54 -20.93
CA LEU A 11 -16.61 -25.68 -20.13
C LEU A 11 -16.52 -24.35 -20.87
N SER A 12 -17.24 -23.32 -20.41
CA SER A 12 -16.80 -21.92 -20.43
C SER A 12 -17.93 -21.00 -19.96
N LEU A 13 -17.94 -20.62 -18.69
CA LEU A 13 -18.73 -19.48 -18.19
C LEU A 13 -17.95 -18.62 -17.17
N ALA A 14 -16.62 -18.67 -17.17
CA ALA A 14 -15.81 -17.89 -16.22
C ALA A 14 -15.01 -16.73 -16.87
N SER A 15 -15.00 -16.59 -18.20
CA SER A 15 -14.08 -15.65 -18.89
C SER A 15 -14.68 -14.27 -19.22
N VAL A 16 -15.99 -14.07 -19.08
CA VAL A 16 -16.66 -12.85 -19.56
C VAL A 16 -16.58 -11.70 -18.55
N THR A 17 -16.40 -11.97 -17.25
CA THR A 17 -16.37 -10.92 -16.22
C THR A 17 -15.03 -10.17 -16.13
N HIS A 18 -13.89 -10.84 -16.39
CA HIS A 18 -12.56 -10.20 -16.31
C HIS A 18 -12.29 -9.17 -17.41
N ALA A 19 -12.82 -9.37 -18.62
CA ALA A 19 -12.54 -8.47 -19.74
C ALA A 19 -13.17 -7.08 -19.54
N GLN A 20 -14.35 -7.02 -18.92
CA GLN A 20 -15.09 -5.77 -18.74
C GLN A 20 -14.56 -4.94 -17.56
N GLU A 21 -13.99 -5.58 -16.53
CA GLU A 21 -13.40 -4.90 -15.36
C GLU A 21 -12.03 -4.28 -15.70
N ALA A 22 -11.25 -4.94 -16.56
CA ALA A 22 -9.98 -4.40 -17.07
C ALA A 22 -10.17 -3.17 -17.97
N ASP A 23 -11.19 -3.19 -18.84
CA ASP A 23 -11.45 -2.11 -19.80
C ASP A 23 -11.82 -0.79 -19.09
N VAL A 24 -12.66 -0.87 -18.06
CA VAL A 24 -13.04 0.29 -17.21
C VAL A 24 -11.84 0.82 -16.42
N ALA A 25 -11.03 -0.06 -15.84
CA ALA A 25 -9.83 0.37 -15.10
C ALA A 25 -8.79 1.07 -16.01
N HIS A 26 -8.67 0.65 -17.27
CA HIS A 26 -7.80 1.32 -18.24
C HIS A 26 -8.33 2.70 -18.65
N GLU A 27 -9.64 2.85 -18.84
CA GLU A 27 -10.26 4.15 -19.13
C GLU A 27 -10.02 5.14 -17.97
N ASP A 28 -10.21 4.70 -16.73
CA ASP A 28 -9.97 5.50 -15.53
C ASP A 28 -8.50 5.98 -15.44
N VAL A 29 -7.54 5.08 -15.68
CA VAL A 29 -6.11 5.43 -15.68
C VAL A 29 -5.79 6.48 -16.74
N SER A 30 -6.37 6.37 -17.94
CA SER A 30 -6.11 7.32 -19.04
C SER A 30 -6.58 8.75 -18.73
N VAL A 31 -7.75 8.87 -18.08
CA VAL A 31 -8.31 10.15 -17.65
C VAL A 31 -7.41 10.78 -16.60
N VAL A 32 -7.00 10.01 -15.59
CA VAL A 32 -6.12 10.48 -14.52
C VAL A 32 -4.75 10.89 -15.07
N MET A 33 -4.20 10.15 -16.04
CA MET A 33 -2.93 10.49 -16.70
C MET A 33 -2.98 11.84 -17.43
N ARG A 34 -4.14 12.21 -17.99
CA ARG A 34 -4.31 13.54 -18.62
C ARG A 34 -4.12 14.66 -17.61
N ASP A 35 -4.59 14.47 -16.39
CA ASP A 35 -4.55 15.48 -15.34
C ASP A 35 -3.13 15.75 -14.81
N LEU A 36 -2.15 14.87 -15.07
CA LEU A 36 -0.73 15.15 -14.82
C LEU A 36 -0.17 16.30 -15.67
N THR A 37 -0.85 16.71 -16.74
CA THR A 37 -0.46 17.87 -17.56
C THR A 37 -1.21 19.14 -17.19
N ASN A 38 -2.09 19.10 -16.19
CA ASN A 38 -2.90 20.24 -15.81
C ASN A 38 -2.03 21.41 -15.32
N ARG A 39 -2.43 22.65 -15.62
CA ARG A 39 -1.71 23.84 -15.15
C ARG A 39 -1.74 23.99 -13.63
N ASP A 40 -2.82 23.56 -12.99
CA ASP A 40 -2.99 23.61 -11.54
C ASP A 40 -2.18 22.48 -10.86
N PRO A 41 -1.18 22.83 -10.01
CA PRO A 41 -0.42 21.84 -9.24
C PRO A 41 -1.29 20.95 -8.36
N LEU A 42 -2.40 21.44 -7.82
CA LEU A 42 -3.27 20.63 -6.97
C LEU A 42 -3.94 19.50 -7.75
N VAL A 43 -4.33 19.76 -9.00
CA VAL A 43 -4.89 18.74 -9.90
C VAL A 43 -3.82 17.70 -10.24
N ARG A 44 -2.60 18.13 -10.57
CA ARG A 44 -1.49 17.19 -10.84
C ARG A 44 -1.15 16.33 -9.62
N GLN A 45 -1.13 16.93 -8.42
CA GLN A 45 -0.88 16.21 -7.18
C GLN A 45 -1.92 15.09 -6.99
N ARG A 46 -3.21 15.43 -7.09
CA ARG A 46 -4.30 14.46 -6.95
C ARG A 46 -4.21 13.36 -8.00
N ALA A 47 -3.91 13.72 -9.24
CA ALA A 47 -3.73 12.73 -10.30
C ALA A 47 -2.60 11.74 -9.98
N ALA A 48 -1.47 12.21 -9.47
CA ALA A 48 -0.39 11.32 -9.03
C ALA A 48 -0.83 10.42 -7.84
N GLU A 49 -1.56 10.95 -6.86
CA GLU A 49 -2.10 10.18 -5.73
C GLU A 49 -3.10 9.11 -6.17
N GLU A 50 -3.98 9.41 -7.13
CA GLU A 50 -4.92 8.45 -7.73
C GLU A 50 -4.15 7.33 -8.44
N LEU A 51 -3.13 7.66 -9.25
CA LEU A 51 -2.30 6.65 -9.92
C LEU A 51 -1.56 5.75 -8.93
N ALA A 52 -1.15 6.30 -7.78
CA ALA A 52 -0.57 5.53 -6.69
C ALA A 52 -1.57 4.54 -6.09
N ARG A 53 -2.81 4.97 -5.86
CA ARG A 53 -3.90 4.11 -5.33
C ARG A 53 -4.31 3.02 -6.31
N LEU A 54 -4.36 3.34 -7.60
CA LEU A 54 -4.63 2.38 -8.68
C LEU A 54 -3.46 1.42 -8.93
N ALA A 55 -2.28 1.68 -8.37
CA ALA A 55 -1.07 0.90 -8.58
C ALA A 55 -0.81 0.63 -10.08
N ALA A 56 -0.94 1.67 -10.92
CA ALA A 56 -0.88 1.58 -12.38
C ALA A 56 0.54 1.25 -12.90
N THR A 57 0.99 0.01 -12.69
CA THR A 57 2.36 -0.46 -12.93
C THR A 57 2.84 -0.22 -14.37
N ASP A 58 1.95 -0.36 -15.35
CA ASP A 58 2.25 -0.11 -16.77
C ASP A 58 2.61 1.35 -17.07
N GLN A 59 2.19 2.29 -16.21
CA GLN A 59 2.43 3.73 -16.38
C GLN A 59 3.73 4.20 -15.73
N ARG A 60 4.50 3.32 -15.08
CA ARG A 60 5.71 3.69 -14.32
C ARG A 60 6.68 4.54 -15.14
N ARG A 61 6.96 4.18 -16.39
CA ARG A 61 7.91 4.92 -17.24
C ARG A 61 7.42 6.34 -17.56
N LEU A 62 6.12 6.54 -17.73
CA LEU A 62 5.55 7.87 -17.95
C LEU A 62 5.59 8.69 -16.67
N LEU A 63 5.27 8.10 -15.51
CA LEU A 63 5.41 8.74 -14.20
C LEU A 63 6.84 9.24 -13.94
N GLU A 64 7.86 8.47 -14.34
CA GLU A 64 9.26 8.90 -14.25
C GLU A 64 9.53 10.14 -15.11
N GLY A 65 8.98 10.19 -16.33
CA GLY A 65 9.08 11.34 -17.21
C GLY A 65 8.44 12.60 -16.61
N TYR A 66 7.23 12.47 -16.05
CA TYR A 66 6.56 13.57 -15.36
C TYR A 66 7.33 14.02 -14.11
N HIS A 67 7.83 13.08 -13.32
CA HIS A 67 8.61 13.37 -12.11
C HIS A 67 9.85 14.22 -12.41
N LEU A 68 10.55 13.94 -13.52
CA LEU A 68 11.73 14.71 -13.92
C LEU A 68 11.41 16.16 -14.29
N GLN A 69 10.22 16.42 -14.82
CA GLN A 69 9.81 17.73 -15.34
C GLN A 69 9.04 18.55 -14.30
N GLU A 70 8.52 17.93 -13.25
CA GLU A 70 7.62 18.58 -12.29
C GLU A 70 8.32 19.62 -11.40
N PRO A 71 8.01 20.93 -11.51
CA PRO A 71 8.65 21.94 -10.70
C PRO A 71 8.13 22.01 -9.26
N ASP A 72 6.88 21.61 -8.99
CA ASP A 72 6.27 21.71 -7.67
C ASP A 72 6.71 20.54 -6.77
N LYS A 73 7.24 20.85 -5.58
CA LYS A 73 7.78 19.84 -4.66
C LYS A 73 6.70 18.92 -4.07
N ARG A 74 5.47 19.40 -3.87
CA ARG A 74 4.36 18.58 -3.36
C ARG A 74 3.86 17.62 -4.43
N VAL A 75 3.76 18.10 -5.68
CA VAL A 75 3.42 17.24 -6.82
C VAL A 75 4.52 16.20 -7.04
N ARG A 76 5.79 16.61 -6.96
CA ARG A 76 6.93 15.69 -7.07
C ARG A 76 6.89 14.59 -6.00
N LEU A 77 6.56 14.93 -4.76
CA LEU A 77 6.40 13.94 -3.68
C LEU A 77 5.24 12.98 -3.93
N ALA A 78 4.12 13.47 -4.49
CA ALA A 78 3.01 12.61 -4.93
C ALA A 78 3.41 11.68 -6.09
N LEU A 79 4.26 12.14 -7.00
CA LEU A 79 4.84 11.31 -8.05
C LEU A 79 5.82 10.27 -7.48
N ASP A 80 6.62 10.60 -6.48
CA ASP A 80 7.43 9.62 -5.74
C ASP A 80 6.55 8.54 -5.09
N TRP A 81 5.39 8.93 -4.54
CA TRP A 81 4.41 7.98 -4.00
C TRP A 81 3.85 7.05 -5.07
N ALA A 82 3.43 7.60 -6.21
CA ALA A 82 2.97 6.81 -7.36
C ALA A 82 4.05 5.88 -7.90
N LEU A 83 5.29 6.36 -7.99
CA LEU A 83 6.43 5.57 -8.43
C LEU A 83 6.72 4.42 -7.47
N TYR A 84 6.70 4.67 -6.16
CA TYR A 84 6.86 3.61 -5.16
C TYR A 84 5.75 2.55 -5.31
N ARG A 85 4.49 2.97 -5.39
CA ARG A 85 3.33 2.07 -5.54
C ARG A 85 3.31 1.29 -6.85
N THR A 86 4.02 1.76 -7.87
CA THR A 86 4.21 1.07 -9.15
C THR A 86 5.52 0.25 -9.20
N GLY A 87 6.20 0.08 -8.06
CA GLY A 87 7.35 -0.82 -7.90
C GLY A 87 8.72 -0.16 -8.04
N LYS A 88 8.82 1.17 -7.94
CA LYS A 88 10.12 1.87 -7.85
C LYS A 88 10.51 2.05 -6.39
N GLU A 89 11.11 1.01 -5.81
CA GLU A 89 11.54 0.98 -4.40
C GLU A 89 12.43 2.16 -3.99
N SER A 90 13.25 2.67 -4.92
CA SER A 90 14.13 3.81 -4.65
C SER A 90 13.36 5.11 -4.33
N ALA A 91 12.10 5.24 -4.78
CA ALA A 91 11.27 6.41 -4.48
C ALA A 91 10.89 6.50 -2.99
N LEU A 92 10.95 5.38 -2.26
CA LEU A 92 10.72 5.36 -0.82
C LEU A 92 11.72 6.24 -0.05
N TYR A 93 12.95 6.36 -0.54
CA TYR A 93 13.96 7.22 0.09
C TYR A 93 13.55 8.70 0.04
N SER A 94 12.95 9.15 -1.05
CA SER A 94 12.43 10.53 -1.17
C SER A 94 11.27 10.77 -0.20
N LEU A 95 10.34 9.82 -0.08
CA LEU A 95 9.21 9.90 0.83
C LEU A 95 9.65 9.99 2.29
N VAL A 96 10.57 9.11 2.69
CA VAL A 96 11.12 9.12 4.05
C VAL A 96 11.94 10.39 4.29
N GLY A 97 12.76 10.82 3.33
CA GLY A 97 13.54 12.05 3.45
C GLY A 97 12.65 13.30 3.61
N ALA A 98 11.45 13.29 3.02
CA ALA A 98 10.48 14.38 3.18
C ALA A 98 9.88 14.48 4.60
N LEU A 99 10.03 13.47 5.46
CA LEU A 99 9.62 13.55 6.87
C LEU A 99 10.42 14.57 7.67
N ASP A 100 11.67 14.86 7.29
CA ASP A 100 12.49 15.91 7.92
C ASP A 100 12.14 17.31 7.40
N SER A 101 11.29 17.41 6.38
CA SER A 101 10.88 18.71 5.82
C SER A 101 9.75 19.33 6.60
N ALA A 102 9.95 20.54 7.12
CA ALA A 102 8.90 21.33 7.77
C ALA A 102 7.65 21.58 6.89
N LYS A 103 7.78 21.52 5.55
CA LYS A 103 6.68 21.79 4.61
C LYS A 103 6.01 20.54 4.05
N LEU A 104 6.74 19.43 3.99
CA LEU A 104 6.29 18.20 3.31
C LEU A 104 5.99 17.05 4.26
N TYR A 105 6.40 17.13 5.54
CA TYR A 105 6.27 16.00 6.47
C TYR A 105 4.83 15.48 6.57
N THR A 106 3.81 16.35 6.59
CA THR A 106 2.41 15.94 6.72
C THR A 106 1.96 15.11 5.53
N GLN A 107 2.38 15.50 4.32
CA GLN A 107 2.06 14.80 3.08
C GLN A 107 2.79 13.44 3.04
N ALA A 108 4.09 13.44 3.33
CA ALA A 108 4.90 12.22 3.40
C ALA A 108 4.35 11.22 4.44
N GLN A 109 4.01 11.71 5.64
CA GLN A 109 3.43 10.89 6.70
C GLN A 109 2.08 10.29 6.28
N GLY A 110 1.25 11.02 5.55
CA GLY A 110 0.02 10.51 4.94
C GLY A 110 0.29 9.32 4.04
N TYR A 111 1.17 9.50 3.03
CA TYR A 111 1.53 8.44 2.09
C TYR A 111 2.13 7.21 2.77
N LEU A 112 3.08 7.40 3.69
CA LEU A 112 3.70 6.29 4.39
C LEU A 112 2.74 5.54 5.33
N SER A 113 1.67 6.21 5.81
CA SER A 113 0.63 5.56 6.60
C SER A 113 -0.35 4.72 5.76
N GLU A 114 -0.43 4.97 4.45
CA GLU A 114 -1.24 4.20 3.50
C GLU A 114 -0.58 2.90 3.03
N LEU A 115 0.67 2.64 3.44
CA LEU A 115 1.34 1.38 3.15
C LEU A 115 0.59 0.20 3.79
N GLU A 116 0.52 -0.91 3.05
CA GLU A 116 -0.07 -2.17 3.53
C GLU A 116 0.66 -2.72 4.76
N GLY A 117 1.93 -2.35 4.94
CA GLY A 117 2.67 -2.69 6.13
C GLY A 117 3.96 -1.89 6.30
N PRO A 118 4.49 -1.89 7.52
CA PRO A 118 5.69 -1.15 7.91
C PRO A 118 7.06 -1.77 7.53
N PRO A 119 7.23 -3.05 7.11
CA PRO A 119 8.57 -3.62 6.91
C PRO A 119 9.53 -2.82 6.00
N PRO A 120 9.08 -2.22 4.87
CA PRO A 120 9.95 -1.41 4.04
C PRO A 120 10.55 -0.20 4.77
N LEU A 121 9.91 0.24 5.85
CA LEU A 121 10.29 1.42 6.63
C LEU A 121 11.31 1.13 7.73
N TYR A 122 11.46 -0.12 8.18
CA TYR A 122 12.28 -0.45 9.37
C TYR A 122 13.73 0.00 9.24
N LYS A 123 14.33 -0.16 8.04
CA LYS A 123 15.71 0.27 7.78
C LYS A 123 15.92 1.78 8.01
N PHE A 124 14.87 2.58 7.84
CA PHE A 124 14.96 4.02 7.99
C PHE A 124 14.81 4.49 9.44
N LEU A 125 14.15 3.72 10.31
CA LEU A 125 14.07 4.06 11.72
C LEU A 125 15.48 4.02 12.37
N ALA A 126 16.28 3.01 12.02
CA ALA A 126 17.64 2.89 12.52
C ALA A 126 18.61 3.92 11.93
N ALA A 127 18.43 4.28 10.65
CA ALA A 127 19.34 5.18 9.92
C ALA A 127 18.92 6.67 9.93
N GLY A 128 17.71 6.98 10.36
CA GLY A 128 17.14 8.33 10.33
C GLY A 128 17.72 9.27 11.39
N ASN A 129 17.60 10.57 11.16
CA ASN A 129 17.84 11.58 12.19
C ASN A 129 16.65 11.69 13.16
N GLY A 130 16.80 12.42 14.26
CA GLY A 130 15.77 12.51 15.31
C GLY A 130 14.37 12.90 14.80
N ASN A 131 14.27 13.87 13.89
CA ASN A 131 12.98 14.26 13.30
C ASN A 131 12.37 13.14 12.45
N THR A 132 13.18 12.53 11.58
CA THR A 132 12.73 11.42 10.72
C THR A 132 12.27 10.25 11.57
N GLN A 133 13.03 9.92 12.63
CA GLN A 133 12.68 8.86 13.58
C GLN A 133 11.38 9.15 14.31
N LEU A 134 11.21 10.36 14.86
CA LEU A 134 9.97 10.78 15.50
C LEU A 134 8.76 10.60 14.58
N ARG A 135 8.87 11.09 13.33
CA ARG A 135 7.78 11.00 12.35
C ARG A 135 7.53 9.57 11.87
N LEU A 136 8.56 8.73 11.74
CA LEU A 136 8.38 7.31 11.43
C LEU A 136 7.67 6.57 12.56
N LEU A 137 7.97 6.88 13.82
CA LEU A 137 7.23 6.33 14.97
C LEU A 137 5.76 6.74 14.93
N GLU A 138 5.43 7.98 14.53
CA GLU A 138 4.05 8.40 14.31
C GLU A 138 3.36 7.62 13.15
N VAL A 139 4.10 7.26 12.10
CA VAL A 139 3.60 6.39 11.01
C VAL A 139 3.32 4.99 11.56
N PHE A 140 4.26 4.38 12.28
CA PHE A 140 4.09 3.06 12.91
C PHE A 140 2.95 3.05 13.93
N ALA A 141 2.73 4.15 14.62
CA ALA A 141 1.57 4.30 15.48
C ALA A 141 0.24 4.17 14.71
N ARG A 142 0.20 4.28 13.37
CA ARG A 142 -1.00 4.14 12.54
C ARG A 142 -1.07 2.81 11.79
N ASN A 143 0.04 2.33 11.23
CA ASN A 143 0.06 1.12 10.39
C ASN A 143 0.99 0.00 10.90
N GLY A 144 1.60 0.18 12.07
CA GLY A 144 2.44 -0.81 12.72
C GLY A 144 1.69 -2.11 13.03
N ASP A 145 2.41 -3.23 12.92
CA ASP A 145 1.97 -4.60 13.19
C ASP A 145 2.67 -5.18 14.43
N ALA A 146 2.41 -6.45 14.75
CA ALA A 146 3.07 -7.12 15.89
C ALA A 146 4.60 -7.17 15.76
N GLY A 147 5.13 -7.31 14.54
CA GLY A 147 6.58 -7.28 14.31
C GLY A 147 7.18 -5.89 14.56
N THR A 148 6.40 -4.84 14.36
CA THR A 148 6.83 -3.45 14.60
C THR A 148 7.12 -3.17 16.07
N LEU A 149 6.47 -3.88 17.01
CA LEU A 149 6.72 -3.71 18.44
C LEU A 149 8.18 -4.01 18.80
N GLU A 150 8.74 -5.09 18.25
CA GLU A 150 10.14 -5.45 18.49
C GLU A 150 11.12 -4.42 17.89
N ILE A 151 10.72 -3.78 16.78
CA ILE A 151 11.53 -2.74 16.12
C ILE A 151 11.50 -1.42 16.92
N VAL A 152 10.37 -1.07 17.53
CA VAL A 152 10.18 0.19 18.28
C VAL A 152 10.72 0.10 19.70
N LYS A 153 10.72 -1.09 20.32
CA LYS A 153 11.11 -1.31 21.72
C LYS A 153 12.44 -0.68 22.15
N PRO A 154 13.54 -0.74 21.36
CA PRO A 154 14.79 -0.08 21.76
C PRO A 154 14.67 1.44 21.92
N PHE A 155 13.74 2.07 21.21
CA PHE A 155 13.54 3.52 21.24
C PHE A 155 12.76 3.99 22.47
N GLU A 156 12.01 3.12 23.16
CA GLU A 156 11.31 3.47 24.41
C GLU A 156 12.25 3.82 25.58
N ALA A 157 13.50 3.35 25.48
CA ALA A 157 14.58 3.64 26.42
C ALA A 157 15.57 4.70 25.88
N SER A 158 15.21 5.41 24.80
CA SER A 158 16.02 6.49 24.25
C SER A 158 16.33 7.56 25.31
N SER A 159 17.55 8.10 25.27
CA SER A 159 17.94 9.25 26.08
C SER A 159 17.28 10.56 25.62
N ASP A 160 16.83 10.63 24.37
CA ASP A 160 15.96 11.71 23.88
C ASP A 160 14.52 11.46 24.37
N PRO A 161 13.97 12.31 25.26
CA PRO A 161 12.63 12.12 25.81
C PRO A 161 11.54 12.14 24.74
N LYS A 162 11.68 12.98 23.70
CA LYS A 162 10.68 13.06 22.63
C LYS A 162 10.60 11.74 21.88
N LEU A 163 11.76 11.16 21.60
CA LEU A 163 11.85 9.91 20.87
C LEU A 163 11.32 8.74 21.71
N ALA A 164 11.65 8.71 23.00
CA ALA A 164 11.11 7.72 23.94
C ALA A 164 9.58 7.80 24.05
N ASP A 165 9.03 9.01 24.15
CA ASP A 165 7.58 9.21 24.24
C ASP A 165 6.87 8.84 22.94
N ALA A 166 7.44 9.18 21.79
CA ALA A 166 6.91 8.77 20.49
C ALA A 166 6.93 7.25 20.31
N ALA A 167 7.98 6.57 20.79
CA ALA A 167 8.10 5.12 20.72
C ALA A 167 7.04 4.43 21.60
N ARG A 168 6.88 4.88 22.85
CA ARG A 168 5.82 4.38 23.75
C ARG A 168 4.43 4.64 23.20
N PHE A 169 4.23 5.81 22.59
CA PHE A 169 2.99 6.15 21.89
C PHE A 169 2.71 5.14 20.78
N ALA A 170 3.67 4.90 19.89
CA ALA A 170 3.51 3.94 18.79
C ALA A 170 3.22 2.53 19.29
N ALA A 171 3.99 2.04 20.27
CA ALA A 171 3.79 0.72 20.86
C ALA A 171 2.39 0.55 21.47
N ARG A 172 1.89 1.57 22.18
CA ARG A 172 0.54 1.56 22.74
C ARG A 172 -0.52 1.50 21.64
N GLU A 173 -0.44 2.35 20.60
CA GLU A 173 -1.43 2.36 19.52
C GLU A 173 -1.46 1.04 18.73
N ILE A 174 -0.29 0.43 18.50
CA ILE A 174 -0.19 -0.89 17.88
C ILE A 174 -0.89 -1.94 18.74
N ASN A 175 -0.60 -1.99 20.05
CA ASN A 175 -1.24 -2.94 20.96
C ASN A 175 -2.77 -2.76 21.01
N LEU A 176 -3.27 -1.53 20.99
CA LEU A 176 -4.71 -1.24 20.95
C LEU A 176 -5.35 -1.82 19.68
N ARG A 177 -4.75 -1.64 18.50
CA ARG A 177 -5.27 -2.21 17.26
C ARG A 177 -5.24 -3.73 17.24
N LEU A 178 -4.15 -4.33 17.73
CA LEU A 178 -4.00 -5.79 17.79
C LEU A 178 -5.04 -6.42 18.72
N ALA A 179 -5.35 -5.77 19.85
CA ALA A 179 -6.41 -6.22 20.75
C ALA A 179 -7.82 -6.11 20.16
N GLN A 180 -8.04 -5.14 19.27
CA GLN A 180 -9.34 -4.91 18.60
C GLN A 180 -9.56 -5.81 17.37
N THR A 181 -8.51 -6.46 16.85
CA THR A 181 -8.62 -7.35 15.69
C THR A 181 -8.86 -8.78 16.18
N PRO A 182 -10.09 -9.31 16.16
CA PRO A 182 -10.33 -10.67 16.60
C PRO A 182 -9.59 -11.67 15.69
N PRO A 183 -9.01 -12.75 16.24
CA PRO A 183 -8.40 -13.78 15.42
C PRO A 183 -9.47 -14.40 14.52
N ILE A 184 -9.27 -14.35 13.19
CA ILE A 184 -10.14 -15.01 12.21
C ILE A 184 -10.10 -16.51 12.48
N THR A 185 -11.05 -17.01 13.27
CA THR A 185 -11.25 -18.44 13.49
C THR A 185 -12.03 -18.97 12.30
N ASN A 186 -11.32 -19.41 11.27
CA ASN A 186 -11.90 -20.21 10.19
C ASN A 186 -12.29 -21.59 10.74
N ILE A 187 -13.43 -21.68 11.44
CA ILE A 187 -14.08 -22.95 11.75
C ILE A 187 -15.31 -23.06 10.84
N ARG A 188 -15.15 -23.71 9.69
CA ARG A 188 -16.28 -24.39 9.04
C ARG A 188 -16.09 -25.89 9.23
N PRO A 189 -16.95 -26.57 10.02
CA PRO A 189 -17.01 -28.02 10.01
C PRO A 189 -17.44 -28.47 8.61
N ARG A 190 -16.64 -29.35 7.98
CA ARG A 190 -17.11 -30.15 6.84
C ARG A 190 -18.30 -30.98 7.33
N GLN A 191 -19.51 -30.69 6.87
CA GLN A 191 -20.58 -31.67 6.88
C GLN A 191 -20.18 -32.77 5.89
N ALA A 192 -19.63 -33.87 6.41
CA ALA A 192 -19.52 -35.11 5.66
C ALA A 192 -20.94 -35.63 5.43
N GLY A 193 -21.38 -35.66 4.18
CA GLY A 193 -22.66 -36.23 3.79
C GLY A 193 -22.76 -37.67 4.29
N GLN A 194 -23.82 -37.95 5.04
CA GLN A 194 -24.16 -39.32 5.42
C GLN A 194 -24.57 -40.08 4.15
N VAL A 195 -23.74 -41.05 3.75
CA VAL A 195 -24.08 -42.03 2.73
C VAL A 195 -25.11 -42.98 3.35
N GLN A 196 -26.36 -42.93 2.87
CA GLN A 196 -27.37 -43.94 3.19
C GLN A 196 -27.03 -45.26 2.47
N PRO A 197 -26.92 -46.39 3.17
CA PRO A 197 -26.81 -47.69 2.52
C PRO A 197 -28.20 -48.14 2.02
N SER A 198 -28.35 -48.25 0.70
CA SER A 198 -29.44 -48.99 0.07
C SER A 198 -29.28 -50.48 0.38
N THR A 199 -30.32 -51.08 0.96
CA THR A 199 -30.41 -52.53 1.22
C THR A 199 -31.37 -53.12 0.18
N PRO A 200 -31.13 -54.34 -0.35
CA PRO A 200 -31.80 -54.91 -1.52
C PRO A 200 -33.31 -55.17 -1.35
#